data_AF-A0A8S9YW85-F1
#
_entry.id   AF-A0A8S9YW85-F1
#
_cell.length_a   1.000
_cell.length_b   1.000
_cell.length_c   1.000
_cell.angle_alpha   90.00
_cell.angle_beta   90.00
_cell.angle_gamma   90.00
#
_symmetry.space_group_name_H-M   'P 1'
#
loop_
_entity.id
_entity.type
_entity.pdbx_description
1 polymer ?
#
loop_
_entity_poly.entity_id
_entity_poly.type
_entity_poly.pdbx_seq_one_letter_code
_entity_poly.pdbx_strand_id
1 'polypeptide(L)'
;MESAKSTTVEVQTLPVYPNTSKPGVVWTKGSISIRIRLCLVWLMLGHTSVEFSTALGNLGYWWNLGLLSWHSIHQSPAYLLAPKPLCVRVPGFTHSQTRLCQRYFDHMPVISIGAKLGIYECQKQFKFRHWNCSSNHEESAFGPVTLTGSREASFAHAISAAGVVHALSRSCKQARLYSCGCSQADRPEKLHRDWIWGGCGDNIAYAYRFAKAFIDVREKEKSYPRHSSELARMLMNLHNNRAGRLAVYKLASVACKCHGVSGSCSMRTCWTQLSPFPRVGSYLRQSYDEAIKVS
;
A
#
# COMPACT_ATOMS: atom_id res chain seq x y z
N MET A 1 20.49 -9.65 32.15
CA MET A 1 19.13 -9.22 31.74
C MET A 1 19.21 -8.80 30.28
N GLU A 2 18.64 -9.59 29.38
CA GLU A 2 18.74 -9.37 27.94
C GLU A 2 17.79 -8.26 27.47
N SER A 3 18.28 -7.42 26.55
CA SER A 3 17.43 -6.47 25.83
C SER A 3 16.69 -7.20 24.73
N ALA A 4 15.36 -7.20 24.77
CA ALA A 4 14.53 -7.82 23.74
C ALA A 4 14.78 -7.18 22.36
N LYS A 5 15.43 -7.92 21.45
CA LYS A 5 15.51 -7.52 20.03
C LYS A 5 14.14 -7.67 19.38
N SER A 6 13.54 -6.57 18.96
CA SER A 6 12.33 -6.63 18.15
C SER A 6 12.66 -7.28 16.81
N THR A 7 11.90 -8.32 16.43
CA THR A 7 12.14 -9.05 15.19
C THR A 7 11.00 -8.84 14.19
N THR A 8 11.38 -8.52 12.96
CA THR A 8 10.49 -8.30 11.80
C THR A 8 10.85 -9.25 10.67
N VAL A 9 10.08 -9.27 9.56
CA VAL A 9 10.38 -10.14 8.41
C VAL A 9 10.35 -9.32 7.10
N GLU A 10 11.34 -9.51 6.24
CA GLU A 10 11.48 -8.78 4.98
C GLU A 10 11.44 -9.71 3.77
N VAL A 11 10.72 -9.29 2.73
CA VAL A 11 10.72 -9.95 1.41
C VAL A 11 12.02 -9.59 0.68
N GLN A 12 12.86 -10.57 0.34
CA GLN A 12 14.26 -10.30 -0.08
C GLN A 12 14.44 -9.36 -1.29
N THR A 13 15.37 -8.41 -1.16
CA THR A 13 16.18 -7.87 -2.27
C THR A 13 17.63 -7.63 -1.81
N LEU A 14 18.60 -7.78 -2.73
CA LEU A 14 20.06 -7.80 -2.50
C LEU A 14 20.69 -6.46 -1.98
N PRO A 15 21.96 -6.44 -1.50
CA PRO A 15 22.35 -5.75 -0.24
C PRO A 15 22.95 -4.31 -0.34
N VAL A 16 23.51 -3.85 0.79
CA VAL A 16 23.72 -2.47 1.29
C VAL A 16 25.21 -2.12 1.50
N TYR A 17 25.58 -0.83 1.55
CA TYR A 17 26.83 -0.30 2.15
C TYR A 17 26.62 1.13 2.76
N PRO A 18 27.51 1.67 3.65
CA PRO A 18 27.03 2.11 4.97
C PRO A 18 27.57 3.45 5.57
N ASN A 19 27.03 3.77 6.76
CA ASN A 19 27.68 4.39 7.94
C ASN A 19 27.90 5.92 8.06
N THR A 20 27.57 6.49 9.25
CA THR A 20 28.43 7.32 10.15
C THR A 20 27.66 7.81 11.40
N SER A 21 28.37 8.35 12.41
CA SER A 21 27.87 8.57 13.79
C SER A 21 28.32 9.96 14.37
N LYS A 22 27.96 10.45 15.58
CA LYS A 22 27.70 9.72 16.83
C LYS A 22 26.59 10.22 17.80
N PRO A 23 26.66 11.39 18.47
CA PRO A 23 25.97 11.61 19.75
C PRO A 23 24.63 12.36 19.62
N GLY A 24 23.82 12.54 20.67
CA GLY A 24 23.90 12.03 22.06
C GLY A 24 23.69 13.12 23.12
N VAL A 25 22.67 13.00 23.98
CA VAL A 25 22.23 14.03 24.96
C VAL A 25 21.80 13.37 26.28
N VAL A 26 22.04 14.06 27.40
CA VAL A 26 21.84 13.61 28.79
C VAL A 26 20.40 13.84 29.27
N TRP A 27 19.88 12.95 30.13
CA TRP A 27 18.60 13.12 30.83
C TRP A 27 18.77 13.15 32.35
N THR A 28 18.13 14.12 33.02
CA THR A 28 18.02 14.21 34.48
C THR A 28 16.68 13.64 34.97
N LYS A 29 16.69 13.02 36.15
CA LYS A 29 15.52 12.35 36.76
C LYS A 29 14.58 13.35 37.46
N GLY A 30 13.28 13.06 37.48
CA GLY A 30 12.24 13.76 38.27
C GLY A 30 11.15 12.79 38.72
N SER A 31 10.64 12.95 39.95
CA SER A 31 10.02 11.87 40.73
C SER A 31 8.55 11.54 40.45
N ILE A 32 8.22 10.29 40.80
CA ILE A 32 6.88 9.74 41.02
C ILE A 32 6.22 10.40 42.24
N SER A 33 4.95 10.83 42.12
CA SER A 33 3.93 10.72 43.17
C SER A 33 2.52 11.04 42.64
N ILE A 34 1.49 10.83 43.46
CA ILE A 34 0.07 11.18 43.24
C ILE A 34 -0.67 10.33 42.18
N ARG A 35 -0.76 9.02 42.47
CA ARG A 35 -2.04 8.29 42.30
C ARG A 35 -2.76 8.27 43.66
N ILE A 36 -4.06 7.94 43.67
CA ILE A 36 -4.97 7.94 44.85
C ILE A 36 -5.50 9.34 45.21
N ARG A 37 -6.55 9.81 44.50
CA ARG A 37 -7.62 10.72 44.99
C ARG A 37 -8.77 10.98 43.99
N LEU A 38 -9.01 10.10 43.00
CA LEU A 38 -9.98 10.31 41.90
C LEU A 38 -11.02 9.19 41.71
N CYS A 39 -11.22 8.28 42.68
CA CYS A 39 -12.14 7.14 42.52
C CYS A 39 -13.52 7.25 43.18
N LEU A 40 -13.83 8.31 43.94
CA LEU A 40 -15.06 8.37 44.76
C LEU A 40 -16.06 9.49 44.39
N VAL A 41 -15.76 10.32 43.38
CA VAL A 41 -16.69 11.38 42.92
C VAL A 41 -17.43 10.99 41.62
N TRP A 42 -16.95 9.96 40.91
CA TRP A 42 -17.52 9.49 39.64
C TRP A 42 -18.83 8.69 39.73
N LEU A 43 -19.33 8.42 40.94
CA LEU A 43 -20.50 7.55 41.17
C LEU A 43 -21.83 8.28 41.35
N MET A 44 -21.83 9.61 41.54
CA MET A 44 -23.04 10.37 41.98
C MET A 44 -23.44 11.55 41.06
N LEU A 45 -22.88 11.64 39.86
CA LEU A 45 -23.31 12.59 38.83
C LEU A 45 -23.57 11.83 37.53
N GLY A 46 -24.82 11.41 37.33
CA GLY A 46 -25.24 10.78 36.09
C GLY A 46 -25.26 11.78 34.94
N HIS A 47 -24.46 11.54 33.91
CA HIS A 47 -24.62 12.20 32.62
C HIS A 47 -24.20 11.29 31.47
N THR A 48 -25.09 11.23 30.47
CA THR A 48 -24.85 10.80 29.08
C THR A 48 -24.35 9.38 28.85
N SER A 49 -24.98 8.70 27.87
CA SER A 49 -24.44 7.51 27.24
C SER A 49 -23.06 7.82 26.63
N VAL A 50 -22.00 7.46 27.35
CA VAL A 50 -20.67 7.35 26.75
C VAL A 50 -20.76 6.21 25.74
N GLU A 51 -20.83 6.55 24.46
CA GLU A 51 -20.71 5.55 23.39
C GLU A 51 -19.38 4.82 23.58
N PHE A 52 -19.47 3.53 23.90
CA PHE A 52 -18.32 2.68 24.11
C PHE A 52 -17.75 2.28 22.73
N SER A 53 -17.24 3.26 21.99
CA SER A 53 -16.47 3.05 20.76
C SER A 53 -15.15 2.38 21.09
N THR A 54 -15.25 1.06 21.29
CA THR A 54 -14.25 0.03 21.01
C THR A 54 -12.80 0.40 21.33
N ALA A 55 -12.28 -0.16 22.44
CA ALA A 55 -10.85 -0.24 22.73
C ALA A 55 -10.04 -1.12 21.74
N LEU A 56 -10.64 -1.53 20.62
CA LEU A 56 -9.94 -1.97 19.41
C LEU A 56 -9.58 -0.73 18.61
N GLY A 57 -8.37 -0.21 18.85
CA GLY A 57 -7.85 0.98 18.18
C GLY A 57 -8.06 0.89 16.67
N ASN A 58 -8.78 1.88 16.11
CA ASN A 58 -9.28 1.93 14.74
C ASN A 58 -8.30 1.28 13.75
N LEU A 59 -8.61 0.06 13.28
CA LEU A 59 -7.82 -0.71 12.31
C LEU A 59 -7.81 -0.07 10.91
N GLY A 60 -8.31 1.16 10.81
CA GLY A 60 -8.22 2.03 9.66
C GLY A 60 -6.83 2.06 9.04
N TYR A 61 -6.81 1.60 7.80
CA TYR A 61 -5.67 1.67 6.90
C TYR A 61 -6.23 1.95 5.50
N TRP A 62 -5.48 2.66 4.66
CA TRP A 62 -5.97 3.10 3.34
C TRP A 62 -6.49 1.96 2.44
N TRP A 63 -6.03 0.71 2.61
CA TRP A 63 -6.52 -0.41 1.79
C TRP A 63 -7.98 -0.79 2.08
N ASN A 64 -8.57 -0.33 3.19
CA ASN A 64 -9.99 -0.52 3.49
C ASN A 64 -10.88 0.19 2.45
N LEU A 65 -10.34 1.13 1.65
CA LEU A 65 -10.96 1.63 0.42
C LEU A 65 -11.46 0.50 -0.50
N GLY A 66 -10.78 -0.65 -0.53
CA GLY A 66 -11.15 -1.81 -1.35
C GLY A 66 -12.39 -2.57 -0.87
N LEU A 67 -12.84 -2.31 0.36
CA LEU A 67 -14.05 -2.87 0.96
C LEU A 67 -15.29 -1.96 0.75
N LEU A 68 -15.09 -0.70 0.40
CA LEU A 68 -16.17 0.28 0.29
C LEU A 68 -17.10 -0.01 -0.91
N SER A 69 -18.36 0.39 -0.77
CA SER A 69 -19.33 0.31 -1.86
C SER A 69 -19.01 1.29 -2.99
N TRP A 70 -19.40 0.93 -4.22
CA TRP A 70 -19.24 1.78 -5.41
C TRP A 70 -19.79 3.20 -5.19
N HIS A 71 -20.96 3.29 -4.53
CA HIS A 71 -21.61 4.56 -4.19
C HIS A 71 -20.75 5.43 -3.27
N SER A 72 -20.18 4.84 -2.19
CA SER A 72 -19.33 5.57 -1.24
C SER A 72 -18.09 6.15 -1.90
N ILE A 73 -17.50 5.39 -2.83
CA ILE A 73 -16.28 5.74 -3.57
C ILE A 73 -16.52 6.89 -4.56
N HIS A 74 -17.68 6.91 -5.23
CA HIS A 74 -18.00 7.88 -6.29
C HIS A 74 -18.91 9.03 -5.82
N GLN A 75 -19.11 9.21 -4.51
CA GLN A 75 -19.98 10.27 -4.01
C GLN A 75 -19.37 11.65 -4.27
N SER A 76 -20.01 12.40 -5.16
CA SER A 76 -19.66 13.79 -5.48
C SER A 76 -19.84 14.72 -4.27
N PRO A 77 -19.02 15.78 -4.14
CA PRO A 77 -19.26 16.86 -3.18
C PRO A 77 -20.53 17.65 -3.57
N ALA A 78 -21.19 18.25 -2.58
CA ALA A 78 -22.39 19.05 -2.81
C ALA A 78 -22.16 20.30 -3.67
N TYR A 79 -20.95 20.87 -3.65
CA TYR A 79 -20.53 22.03 -4.45
C TYR A 79 -19.00 22.03 -4.62
N LEU A 80 -18.48 22.88 -5.52
CA LEU A 80 -17.07 22.86 -5.95
C LEU A 80 -16.05 22.93 -4.79
N LEU A 81 -16.30 23.83 -3.84
CA LEU A 81 -15.46 24.08 -2.66
C LEU A 81 -15.74 23.14 -1.47
N ALA A 82 -16.76 22.27 -1.56
CA ALA A 82 -17.06 21.34 -0.48
C ALA A 82 -15.93 20.29 -0.35
N PRO A 83 -15.54 19.92 0.89
CA PRO A 83 -14.61 18.83 1.12
C PRO A 83 -15.07 17.55 0.41
N LYS A 84 -14.15 16.84 -0.26
CA LYS A 84 -14.51 15.63 -0.99
C LYS A 84 -15.02 14.56 -0.01
N PRO A 85 -16.28 14.06 -0.11
CA PRO A 85 -16.91 13.27 0.96
C PRO A 85 -16.17 11.98 1.33
N LEU A 86 -15.49 11.35 0.37
CA LEU A 86 -14.64 10.19 0.62
C LEU A 86 -13.46 10.54 1.53
N CYS A 87 -12.75 11.63 1.23
CA CYS A 87 -11.52 12.03 1.93
C CYS A 87 -11.72 12.40 3.40
N VAL A 88 -12.96 12.72 3.80
CA VAL A 88 -13.33 13.09 5.18
C VAL A 88 -13.88 11.88 5.94
N ARG A 89 -14.65 11.01 5.29
CA ARG A 89 -15.37 9.91 5.97
C ARG A 89 -14.63 8.57 5.97
N VAL A 90 -13.59 8.39 5.16
CA VAL A 90 -12.84 7.12 5.13
C VAL A 90 -12.03 6.95 6.42
N PRO A 91 -12.34 5.94 7.26
CA PRO A 91 -11.52 5.65 8.44
C PRO A 91 -10.14 5.16 8.00
N GLY A 92 -9.09 5.55 8.72
CA GLY A 92 -7.74 5.07 8.48
C GLY A 92 -6.86 5.88 7.52
N PHE A 93 -7.36 7.00 7.01
CA PHE A 93 -6.48 7.97 6.35
C PHE A 93 -5.69 8.77 7.38
N THR A 94 -4.38 8.87 7.14
CA THR A 94 -3.52 9.86 7.80
C THR A 94 -3.77 11.26 7.28
N HIS A 95 -3.36 12.29 8.03
CA HIS A 95 -3.51 13.69 7.61
C HIS A 95 -2.88 13.97 6.23
N SER A 96 -1.73 13.37 5.92
CA SER A 96 -1.11 13.47 4.61
C SER A 96 -1.85 12.70 3.52
N GLN A 97 -2.43 11.54 3.84
CA GLN A 97 -3.29 10.82 2.89
C GLN A 97 -4.60 11.58 2.61
N THR A 98 -5.20 12.22 3.61
CA THR A 98 -6.35 13.12 3.40
C THR A 98 -5.98 14.28 2.48
N ARG A 99 -4.82 14.93 2.67
CA ARG A 99 -4.34 16.00 1.77
C ARG A 99 -4.10 15.50 0.34
N LEU A 100 -3.53 14.31 0.16
CA LEU A 100 -3.38 13.67 -1.15
C LEU A 100 -4.74 13.31 -1.77
N CYS A 101 -5.70 12.83 -0.99
CA CYS A 101 -7.05 12.51 -1.43
C CYS A 101 -7.80 13.75 -1.93
N GLN A 102 -7.76 14.86 -1.19
CA GLN A 102 -8.42 16.11 -1.61
C GLN A 102 -7.81 16.65 -2.92
N ARG A 103 -6.50 16.49 -3.12
CA ARG A 103 -5.78 16.95 -4.33
C ARG A 103 -5.97 16.01 -5.54
N TYR A 104 -6.00 14.70 -5.31
CA TYR A 104 -6.01 13.66 -6.34
C TYR A 104 -7.28 12.79 -6.21
N PHE A 105 -8.44 13.44 -6.09
CA PHE A 105 -9.70 12.76 -5.82
C PHE A 105 -10.09 11.76 -6.92
N ASP A 106 -9.77 12.07 -8.18
CA ASP A 106 -9.92 11.19 -9.35
C ASP A 106 -9.14 9.88 -9.23
N HIS A 107 -8.06 9.85 -8.43
CA HIS A 107 -7.28 8.63 -8.18
C HIS A 107 -7.95 7.70 -7.17
N MET A 108 -8.78 8.21 -6.26
CA MET A 108 -9.29 7.43 -5.13
C MET A 108 -10.15 6.22 -5.55
N PRO A 109 -11.03 6.30 -6.58
CA PRO A 109 -11.69 5.12 -7.13
C PRO A 109 -10.71 4.08 -7.69
N VAL A 110 -9.62 4.52 -8.34
CA VAL A 110 -8.61 3.62 -8.89
C VAL A 110 -7.76 2.97 -7.78
N ILE A 111 -7.47 3.69 -6.70
CA ILE A 111 -6.81 3.15 -5.50
C ILE A 111 -7.72 2.12 -4.82
N SER A 112 -9.03 2.38 -4.70
CA SER A 112 -10.00 1.40 -4.19
C SER A 112 -9.99 0.12 -5.04
N ILE A 113 -10.05 0.23 -6.36
CA ILE A 113 -9.93 -0.92 -7.28
C ILE A 113 -8.62 -1.67 -7.06
N GLY A 114 -7.49 -0.95 -6.93
CA GLY A 114 -6.17 -1.54 -6.66
C GLY A 114 -6.07 -2.23 -5.30
N ALA A 115 -6.67 -1.66 -4.25
CA ALA A 115 -6.76 -2.27 -2.94
C ALA A 115 -7.60 -3.55 -2.99
N LYS A 116 -8.81 -3.49 -3.58
CA LYS A 116 -9.70 -4.65 -3.76
C LYS A 116 -9.04 -5.78 -4.55
N LEU A 117 -8.28 -5.44 -5.59
CA LEU A 117 -7.48 -6.38 -6.38
C LEU A 117 -6.39 -7.06 -5.54
N GLY A 118 -5.70 -6.30 -4.69
CA GLY A 118 -4.69 -6.83 -3.77
C GLY A 118 -5.29 -7.77 -2.70
N ILE A 119 -6.42 -7.38 -2.09
CA ILE A 119 -7.16 -8.18 -1.10
C ILE A 119 -7.63 -9.50 -1.69
N TYR A 120 -8.27 -9.45 -2.86
CA TYR A 120 -8.79 -10.64 -3.55
C TYR A 120 -7.67 -11.63 -3.93
N GLU A 121 -6.57 -11.14 -4.50
CA GLU A 121 -5.44 -12.01 -4.85
C GLU A 121 -4.77 -12.57 -3.59
N CYS A 122 -4.74 -11.82 -2.48
CA CYS A 122 -4.24 -12.32 -1.20
C CYS A 122 -5.09 -13.49 -0.67
N GLN A 123 -6.40 -13.34 -0.63
CA GLN A 123 -7.35 -14.39 -0.25
C GLN A 123 -7.21 -15.63 -1.14
N LYS A 124 -6.98 -15.42 -2.44
CA LYS A 124 -6.73 -16.52 -3.39
C LYS A 124 -5.41 -17.25 -3.13
N GLN A 125 -4.31 -16.53 -2.92
CA GLN A 125 -2.97 -17.10 -2.69
C GLN A 125 -2.86 -17.79 -1.30
N PHE A 126 -3.72 -17.43 -0.35
CA PHE A 126 -3.73 -17.96 1.00
C PHE A 126 -4.95 -18.85 1.35
N LYS A 127 -5.85 -19.12 0.39
CA LYS A 127 -7.13 -19.85 0.58
C LYS A 127 -7.05 -21.11 1.46
N PHE A 128 -5.94 -21.86 1.37
CA PHE A 128 -5.71 -23.11 2.09
C PHE A 128 -4.63 -23.03 3.19
N ARG A 129 -4.37 -21.83 3.72
CA ARG A 129 -3.46 -21.58 4.85
C ARG A 129 -4.27 -21.18 6.09
N HIS A 130 -3.71 -21.41 7.30
CA HIS A 130 -4.38 -21.07 8.56
C HIS A 130 -4.77 -19.58 8.65
N TRP A 131 -3.86 -18.68 8.24
CA TRP A 131 -4.22 -17.32 7.86
C TRP A 131 -4.56 -17.32 6.37
N ASN A 132 -5.84 -17.18 6.05
CA ASN A 132 -6.38 -17.23 4.69
C ASN A 132 -6.52 -15.85 4.03
N CYS A 133 -5.99 -14.79 4.66
CA CYS A 133 -6.13 -13.39 4.26
C CYS A 133 -7.59 -12.86 4.23
N SER A 134 -8.52 -13.54 4.90
CA SER A 134 -9.85 -13.01 5.21
C SER A 134 -9.83 -12.29 6.55
N SER A 135 -10.55 -11.16 6.62
CA SER A 135 -11.06 -10.64 7.88
C SER A 135 -12.41 -11.30 8.13
N ASN A 136 -12.51 -12.16 9.14
CA ASN A 136 -13.71 -12.96 9.32
C ASN A 136 -14.93 -12.11 9.73
N HIS A 137 -14.73 -11.03 10.52
CA HIS A 137 -15.82 -10.18 11.02
C HIS A 137 -15.44 -8.69 11.26
N GLU A 138 -14.29 -8.19 10.77
CA GLU A 138 -13.83 -6.82 11.05
C GLU A 138 -13.87 -5.91 9.81
N GLU A 139 -14.10 -4.60 10.01
CA GLU A 139 -14.06 -3.53 8.99
C GLU A 139 -12.67 -3.31 8.33
N SER A 140 -11.68 -4.13 8.68
CA SER A 140 -10.30 -4.07 8.18
C SER A 140 -10.04 -5.16 7.16
N ALA A 141 -9.38 -4.82 6.05
CA ALA A 141 -9.17 -5.78 4.95
C ALA A 141 -8.28 -7.00 5.29
N PHE A 142 -7.40 -6.86 6.29
CA PHE A 142 -6.45 -7.90 6.71
C PHE A 142 -6.48 -8.17 8.23
N GLY A 143 -7.34 -7.46 8.97
CA GLY A 143 -7.44 -7.55 10.42
C GLY A 143 -6.14 -7.19 11.18
N PRO A 144 -5.93 -7.73 12.40
CA PRO A 144 -4.85 -7.32 13.30
C PRO A 144 -3.45 -7.77 12.88
N VAL A 145 -3.32 -8.64 11.86
CA VAL A 145 -2.01 -9.13 11.38
C VAL A 145 -1.08 -7.98 10.99
N THR A 146 -1.65 -6.89 10.48
CA THR A 146 -0.98 -5.64 10.03
C THR A 146 -0.37 -4.81 11.17
N LEU A 147 -0.69 -5.14 12.42
CA LEU A 147 -0.06 -4.56 13.60
C LEU A 147 1.25 -5.27 13.97
N THR A 148 1.47 -6.47 13.44
CA THR A 148 2.62 -7.33 13.77
C THR A 148 3.75 -7.25 12.74
N GLY A 149 4.95 -7.70 13.12
CA GLY A 149 6.12 -7.81 12.22
C GLY A 149 6.18 -9.12 11.42
N SER A 150 5.04 -9.69 11.02
CA SER A 150 4.97 -11.06 10.47
C SER A 150 5.19 -11.16 8.96
N ARG A 151 5.33 -12.40 8.45
CA ARG A 151 5.39 -12.67 7.00
C ARG A 151 4.07 -12.31 6.31
N GLU A 152 2.95 -12.56 6.97
CA GLU A 152 1.60 -12.32 6.48
C GLU A 152 1.34 -10.82 6.34
N ALA A 153 1.76 -10.01 7.33
CA ALA A 153 1.80 -8.55 7.22
C ALA A 153 2.67 -8.10 6.04
N SER A 154 3.86 -8.70 5.90
CA SER A 154 4.79 -8.39 4.81
C SER A 154 4.18 -8.62 3.42
N PHE A 155 3.47 -9.74 3.24
CA PHE A 155 2.76 -10.01 1.99
C PHE A 155 1.57 -9.07 1.79
N ALA A 156 0.76 -8.80 2.83
CA ALA A 156 -0.38 -7.88 2.75
C ALA A 156 0.02 -6.47 2.28
N HIS A 157 1.14 -5.94 2.80
CA HIS A 157 1.75 -4.70 2.34
C HIS A 157 2.19 -4.77 0.87
N ALA A 158 2.92 -5.81 0.48
CA ALA A 158 3.43 -5.97 -0.87
C ALA A 158 2.30 -6.12 -1.91
N ILE A 159 1.32 -7.01 -1.68
CA ILE A 159 0.24 -7.26 -2.63
C ILE A 159 -0.71 -6.06 -2.77
N SER A 160 -0.95 -5.32 -1.68
CA SER A 160 -1.74 -4.08 -1.71
C SER A 160 -1.03 -2.98 -2.51
N ALA A 161 0.27 -2.78 -2.28
CA ALA A 161 1.06 -1.82 -3.04
C ALA A 161 1.19 -2.19 -4.52
N ALA A 162 1.30 -3.48 -4.83
CA ALA A 162 1.26 -3.99 -6.19
C ALA A 162 -0.11 -3.74 -6.86
N GLY A 163 -1.22 -4.00 -6.16
CA GLY A 163 -2.58 -3.78 -6.67
C GLY A 163 -2.83 -2.32 -7.07
N VAL A 164 -2.41 -1.36 -6.23
CA VAL A 164 -2.50 0.08 -6.54
C VAL A 164 -1.67 0.46 -7.75
N VAL A 165 -0.42 -0.03 -7.88
CA VAL A 165 0.39 0.25 -9.07
C VAL A 165 -0.25 -0.34 -10.33
N HIS A 166 -0.78 -1.55 -10.27
CA HIS A 166 -1.44 -2.22 -11.41
C HIS A 166 -2.67 -1.43 -11.89
N ALA A 167 -3.56 -1.08 -10.96
CA ALA A 167 -4.79 -0.34 -11.25
C ALA A 167 -4.53 1.07 -11.81
N LEU A 168 -3.58 1.81 -11.21
CA LEU A 168 -3.19 3.15 -11.70
C LEU A 168 -2.54 3.06 -13.09
N SER A 169 -1.61 2.13 -13.31
CA SER A 169 -0.91 1.96 -14.60
C SER A 169 -1.88 1.72 -15.75
N ARG A 170 -2.90 0.87 -15.52
CA ARG A 170 -3.97 0.57 -16.46
C ARG A 170 -4.91 1.76 -16.67
N SER A 171 -5.24 2.48 -15.60
CA SER A 171 -6.15 3.63 -15.69
C SER A 171 -5.53 4.81 -16.46
N CYS A 172 -4.22 5.04 -16.34
CA CYS A 172 -3.49 5.99 -17.17
C CYS A 172 -3.52 5.61 -18.67
N LYS A 173 -3.31 4.33 -19.01
CA LYS A 173 -3.45 3.80 -20.39
C LYS A 173 -4.87 3.97 -20.95
N GLN A 174 -5.88 3.98 -20.08
CA GLN A 174 -7.29 4.13 -20.44
C GLN A 174 -7.79 5.58 -20.38
N ALA A 175 -6.91 6.57 -20.20
CA ALA A 175 -7.25 7.99 -20.05
C ALA A 175 -8.32 8.26 -18.96
N ARG A 176 -8.32 7.47 -17.88
CA ARG A 176 -9.27 7.60 -16.75
C ARG A 176 -8.82 8.58 -15.67
N LEU A 177 -7.62 9.14 -15.79
CA LEU A 177 -6.98 10.04 -14.82
C LEU A 177 -6.41 11.23 -15.58
N TYR A 178 -6.63 12.45 -15.10
CA TYR A 178 -6.23 13.67 -15.83
C TYR A 178 -4.71 13.92 -15.78
N SER A 179 -4.03 13.38 -14.77
CA SER A 179 -2.62 13.64 -14.49
C SER A 179 -1.64 12.67 -15.17
N CYS A 180 -2.13 11.69 -15.94
CA CYS A 180 -1.29 10.71 -16.62
C CYS A 180 -1.90 10.19 -17.92
N GLY A 181 -1.05 9.89 -18.89
CA GLY A 181 -1.42 9.19 -20.13
C GLY A 181 -0.65 7.89 -20.31
N CYS A 182 -0.46 7.49 -21.57
CA CYS A 182 0.30 6.31 -21.97
C CYS A 182 1.73 6.27 -21.40
N SER A 183 2.28 5.06 -21.25
CA SER A 183 3.68 4.83 -20.87
C SER A 183 4.66 5.66 -21.70
N GLN A 184 5.61 6.30 -21.02
CA GLN A 184 6.77 6.98 -21.61
C GLN A 184 8.06 6.18 -21.33
N ALA A 185 7.94 4.85 -21.20
CA ALA A 185 9.09 3.99 -20.98
C ALA A 185 9.92 3.84 -22.26
N ASP A 186 11.23 3.79 -22.11
CA ASP A 186 12.17 3.62 -23.21
C ASP A 186 11.97 2.29 -23.94
N ARG A 187 12.42 2.26 -25.20
CA ARG A 187 12.44 1.05 -26.02
C ARG A 187 13.33 -0.01 -25.33
N PRO A 188 12.82 -1.22 -25.06
CA PRO A 188 13.66 -2.29 -24.52
C PRO A 188 14.78 -2.68 -25.50
N GLU A 189 16.01 -2.75 -25.03
CA GLU A 189 17.20 -3.07 -25.85
C GLU A 189 17.06 -4.36 -26.66
N LYS A 190 16.44 -5.38 -26.05
CA LYS A 190 16.22 -6.71 -26.65
C LYS A 190 15.03 -6.77 -27.62
N LEU A 191 14.38 -5.63 -27.91
CA LEU A 191 13.28 -5.56 -28.87
C LEU A 191 13.82 -5.57 -30.31
N HIS A 192 13.39 -6.53 -31.13
CA HIS A 192 13.78 -6.68 -32.53
C HIS A 192 13.70 -5.34 -33.28
N ARG A 193 14.80 -4.95 -33.94
CA ARG A 193 15.02 -3.58 -34.45
C ARG A 193 13.84 -3.05 -35.26
N ASP A 194 13.32 -3.87 -36.17
CA ASP A 194 12.25 -3.49 -37.11
C ASP A 194 10.85 -3.40 -36.48
N TRP A 195 10.66 -3.84 -35.23
CA TRP A 195 9.39 -3.63 -34.53
C TRP A 195 9.34 -2.22 -33.96
N ILE A 196 8.26 -1.51 -34.27
CA ILE A 196 8.02 -0.13 -33.82
C ILE A 196 7.73 -0.14 -32.31
N TRP A 197 8.44 0.68 -31.55
CA TRP A 197 8.09 0.94 -30.14
C TRP A 197 7.15 2.14 -30.09
N GLY A 198 5.92 1.95 -29.59
CA GLY A 198 4.90 2.99 -29.60
C GLY A 198 3.49 2.46 -29.33
N GLY A 199 2.49 3.29 -29.61
CA GLY A 199 1.12 3.05 -29.16
C GLY A 199 0.96 3.33 -27.65
N CYS A 200 -0.15 2.88 -27.04
CA CYS A 200 -0.45 3.21 -25.65
C CYS A 200 -0.10 2.05 -24.69
N GLY A 201 1.06 2.14 -24.04
CA GLY A 201 1.49 1.23 -22.97
C GLY A 201 0.93 1.58 -21.59
N ASP A 202 0.92 0.61 -20.67
CA ASP A 202 0.57 0.80 -19.26
C ASP A 202 1.62 1.68 -18.55
N ASN A 203 1.20 2.77 -17.89
CA ASN A 203 2.13 3.78 -17.34
C ASN A 203 2.62 3.44 -15.93
N ILE A 204 3.51 2.44 -15.86
CA ILE A 204 4.03 1.91 -14.58
C ILE A 204 4.89 2.93 -13.84
N ALA A 205 5.63 3.79 -14.56
CA ALA A 205 6.48 4.81 -13.94
C ALA A 205 5.65 5.86 -13.17
N TYR A 206 4.54 6.35 -13.74
CA TYR A 206 3.60 7.22 -13.04
C TYR A 206 3.00 6.54 -11.82
N ALA A 207 2.43 5.35 -12.03
CA ALA A 207 1.75 4.58 -10.99
C ALA A 207 2.66 4.23 -9.81
N TYR A 208 3.92 3.86 -10.07
CA TYR A 208 4.93 3.60 -9.04
C TYR A 208 5.17 4.83 -8.17
N ARG A 209 5.37 6.01 -8.79
CA ARG A 209 5.61 7.27 -8.08
C ARG A 209 4.41 7.69 -7.24
N PHE A 210 3.20 7.62 -7.81
CA PHE A 210 1.98 7.95 -7.09
C PHE A 210 1.72 6.98 -5.92
N ALA A 211 1.77 5.67 -6.17
CA ALA A 211 1.60 4.66 -5.13
C ALA A 211 2.65 4.81 -4.03
N LYS A 212 3.89 5.17 -4.36
CA LYS A 212 4.92 5.51 -3.38
C LYS A 212 4.50 6.71 -2.52
N ALA A 213 4.06 7.80 -3.13
CA ALA A 213 3.65 9.01 -2.40
C ALA A 213 2.43 8.76 -1.49
N PHE A 214 1.43 8.00 -1.94
CA PHE A 214 0.20 7.77 -1.17
C PHE A 214 0.34 6.68 -0.09
N ILE A 215 1.08 5.60 -0.36
CA ILE A 215 1.19 4.45 0.54
C ILE A 215 2.28 4.68 1.60
N ASP A 216 3.47 5.14 1.19
CA ASP A 216 4.61 5.27 2.11
C ASP A 216 4.48 6.47 3.06
N VAL A 217 3.62 7.46 2.76
CA VAL A 217 3.55 8.69 3.58
C VAL A 217 3.07 8.42 4.99
N ARG A 218 2.11 7.50 5.18
CA ARG A 218 1.61 7.08 6.50
C ARG A 218 2.74 6.61 7.40
N GLU A 219 3.61 5.74 6.89
CA GLU A 219 4.72 5.18 7.66
C GLU A 219 5.76 6.26 7.99
N LYS A 220 5.82 7.35 7.19
CA LYS A 220 6.77 8.47 7.37
C LYS A 220 6.23 9.64 8.19
N GLU A 221 4.95 9.69 8.54
CA GLU A 221 4.40 10.79 9.36
C GLU A 221 4.94 10.78 10.79
N LYS A 222 5.32 9.60 11.30
CA LYS A 222 5.84 9.41 12.65
C LYS A 222 7.33 9.06 12.58
N SER A 223 8.10 9.69 13.45
CA SER A 223 9.49 9.30 13.72
C SER A 223 9.52 8.42 14.97
N TYR A 224 10.33 7.37 14.94
CA TYR A 224 10.49 6.43 16.05
C TYR A 224 11.95 6.42 16.53
N PRO A 225 12.22 6.15 17.83
CA PRO A 225 13.58 6.05 18.34
C PRO A 225 14.42 4.99 17.61
N ARG A 226 15.74 5.20 17.53
CA ARG A 226 16.65 4.17 17.03
C ARG A 226 16.51 2.90 17.87
N HIS A 227 16.56 1.74 17.20
CA HIS A 227 16.39 0.40 17.80
C HIS A 227 15.02 0.13 18.45
N SER A 228 13.98 0.92 18.16
CA SER A 228 12.61 0.60 18.60
C SER A 228 11.94 -0.44 17.68
N SER A 229 10.96 -1.17 18.22
CA SER A 229 10.14 -2.15 17.48
C SER A 229 9.28 -1.48 16.41
N GLU A 230 8.79 -0.28 16.68
CA GLU A 230 8.00 0.52 15.76
C GLU A 230 8.85 1.02 14.59
N LEU A 231 10.12 1.38 14.84
CA LEU A 231 11.06 1.72 13.77
C LEU A 231 11.32 0.52 12.86
N ALA A 232 11.57 -0.66 13.43
CA ALA A 232 11.76 -1.89 12.65
C ALA A 232 10.52 -2.20 11.79
N ARG A 233 9.31 -2.14 12.38
CA ARG A 233 8.05 -2.35 11.66
C ARG A 233 7.78 -1.30 10.58
N MET A 234 8.11 -0.03 10.83
CA MET A 234 8.01 1.05 9.84
C MET A 234 8.93 0.79 8.63
N LEU A 235 10.17 0.38 8.87
CA LEU A 235 11.13 0.04 7.82
C LEU A 235 10.67 -1.20 7.03
N MET A 236 10.25 -2.26 7.72
CA MET A 236 9.64 -3.45 7.15
C MET A 236 8.47 -3.10 6.22
N ASN A 237 7.55 -2.25 6.68
CA ASN A 237 6.39 -1.80 5.91
C ASN A 237 6.82 -1.04 4.63
N LEU A 238 7.74 -0.09 4.76
CA LEU A 238 8.28 0.68 3.62
C LEU A 238 9.00 -0.22 2.58
N HIS A 239 9.74 -1.22 3.07
CA HIS A 239 10.44 -2.19 2.25
C HIS A 239 9.48 -3.11 1.50
N ASN A 240 8.51 -3.71 2.20
CA ASN A 240 7.53 -4.60 1.59
C ASN A 240 6.59 -3.85 0.61
N ASN A 241 6.19 -2.60 0.93
CA ASN A 241 5.52 -1.71 -0.03
C ASN A 241 6.37 -1.51 -1.30
N ARG A 242 7.70 -1.31 -1.17
CA ARG A 242 8.63 -1.18 -2.31
C ARG A 242 8.74 -2.48 -3.10
N ALA A 243 8.82 -3.64 -2.44
CA ALA A 243 8.87 -4.96 -3.09
C ALA A 243 7.63 -5.20 -3.95
N GLY A 244 6.43 -4.91 -3.41
CA GLY A 244 5.16 -4.97 -4.13
C GLY A 244 5.14 -4.12 -5.40
N ARG A 245 5.49 -2.83 -5.28
CA ARG A 245 5.56 -1.92 -6.44
C ARG A 245 6.59 -2.37 -7.48
N LEU A 246 7.73 -2.91 -7.05
CA LEU A 246 8.79 -3.42 -7.93
C LEU A 246 8.38 -4.72 -8.64
N ALA A 247 7.59 -5.60 -8.02
CA ALA A 247 7.10 -6.82 -8.65
C ALA A 247 6.28 -6.51 -9.92
N VAL A 248 5.40 -5.50 -9.86
CA VAL A 248 4.62 -5.05 -11.03
C VAL A 248 5.51 -4.54 -12.16
N TYR A 249 6.56 -3.80 -11.82
CA TYR A 249 7.55 -3.29 -12.79
C TYR A 249 8.37 -4.42 -13.42
N LYS A 250 8.93 -5.32 -12.59
CA LYS A 250 9.76 -6.46 -13.04
C LYS A 250 8.99 -7.46 -13.92
N LEU A 251 7.70 -7.65 -13.66
CA LEU A 251 6.85 -8.58 -14.41
C LEU A 251 6.14 -7.94 -15.61
N ALA A 252 6.35 -6.65 -15.86
CA ALA A 252 5.89 -6.03 -17.10
C ALA A 252 6.56 -6.69 -18.31
N SER A 253 5.81 -6.87 -19.38
CA SER A 253 6.29 -7.44 -20.63
C SER A 253 6.10 -6.46 -21.79
N VAL A 254 6.67 -6.81 -22.93
CA VAL A 254 6.28 -6.20 -24.20
C VAL A 254 5.07 -6.95 -24.74
N ALA A 255 4.01 -6.22 -25.11
CA ALA A 255 2.98 -6.74 -25.99
C ALA A 255 3.04 -6.02 -27.34
N CYS A 256 2.61 -6.71 -28.38
CA CYS A 256 2.69 -6.21 -29.75
C CYS A 256 1.39 -6.50 -30.52
N LYS A 257 1.07 -5.64 -31.49
CA LYS A 257 0.03 -5.86 -32.50
C LYS A 257 0.67 -5.92 -33.88
N CYS A 258 0.25 -6.90 -34.66
CA CYS A 258 0.60 -7.02 -36.07
C CYS A 258 -0.28 -6.11 -36.93
N HIS A 259 0.34 -5.57 -37.97
CA HIS A 259 -0.27 -4.73 -38.99
C HIS A 259 0.20 -5.25 -40.35
N GLY A 260 -0.74 -5.57 -41.23
CA GLY A 260 -0.46 -6.14 -42.54
C GLY A 260 -1.72 -6.60 -43.25
N VAL A 261 -1.64 -6.73 -44.58
CA VAL A 261 -2.76 -7.22 -45.41
C VAL A 261 -3.11 -8.65 -44.98
N SER A 262 -4.41 -8.95 -44.92
CA SER A 262 -4.96 -10.26 -44.51
C SER A 262 -4.46 -10.79 -43.16
N GLY A 263 -4.12 -9.90 -42.22
CA GLY A 263 -3.67 -10.27 -40.88
C GLY A 263 -2.18 -10.64 -40.76
N SER A 264 -1.39 -10.40 -41.81
CA SER A 264 0.07 -10.59 -41.77
C SER A 264 0.77 -9.67 -40.76
N CYS A 265 1.96 -10.09 -40.31
CA CYS A 265 2.80 -9.37 -39.34
C CYS A 265 3.96 -8.62 -40.00
N SER A 266 3.78 -8.11 -41.23
CA SER A 266 4.84 -7.40 -41.98
C SER A 266 5.27 -6.10 -41.29
N MET A 267 4.35 -5.42 -40.60
CA MET A 267 4.65 -4.35 -39.65
C MET A 267 4.17 -4.73 -38.25
N ARG A 268 4.87 -4.27 -37.22
CA ARG A 268 4.52 -4.58 -35.83
C ARG A 268 4.77 -3.41 -34.89
N THR A 269 3.75 -3.07 -34.10
CA THR A 269 3.83 -2.02 -33.07
C THR A 269 3.78 -2.66 -31.69
N CYS A 270 4.67 -2.25 -30.78
CA CYS A 270 4.89 -2.86 -29.48
C CYS A 270 4.93 -1.82 -28.35
N TRP A 271 4.39 -2.17 -27.18
CA TRP A 271 4.28 -1.28 -26.00
C TRP A 271 4.51 -2.02 -24.67
N THR A 272 4.75 -1.25 -23.60
CA THR A 272 4.79 -1.75 -22.22
C THR A 272 3.43 -2.30 -21.79
N GLN A 273 3.39 -3.54 -21.34
CA GLN A 273 2.17 -4.25 -20.96
C GLN A 273 2.32 -4.84 -19.55
N LEU A 274 1.39 -4.52 -18.63
CA LEU A 274 1.29 -5.22 -17.35
C LEU A 274 1.08 -6.72 -17.57
N SER A 275 1.77 -7.56 -16.78
CA SER A 275 1.38 -8.96 -16.60
C SER A 275 -0.02 -9.09 -15.97
N PRO A 276 -0.72 -10.21 -16.17
CA PRO A 276 -1.91 -10.55 -15.39
C PRO A 276 -1.61 -10.50 -13.89
N PHE A 277 -2.48 -9.88 -13.10
CA PHE A 277 -2.25 -9.71 -11.66
C PHE A 277 -1.99 -11.02 -10.88
N PRO A 278 -2.63 -12.16 -11.21
CA PRO A 278 -2.30 -13.44 -10.58
C PRO A 278 -0.82 -13.86 -10.70
N ARG A 279 -0.12 -13.44 -11.76
CA ARG A 279 1.33 -13.69 -11.89
C ARG A 279 2.14 -12.86 -10.89
N VAL A 280 1.68 -11.64 -10.59
CA VAL A 280 2.26 -10.77 -9.56
C VAL A 280 1.97 -11.35 -8.17
N GLY A 281 0.75 -11.84 -7.94
CA GLY A 281 0.36 -12.58 -6.74
C GLY A 281 1.26 -13.78 -6.49
N SER A 282 1.43 -14.66 -7.47
CA SER A 282 2.27 -15.86 -7.37
C SER A 282 3.75 -15.53 -7.16
N TYR A 283 4.28 -14.50 -7.83
CA TYR A 283 5.67 -14.05 -7.63
C TYR A 283 5.90 -13.55 -6.19
N LEU A 284 5.01 -12.67 -5.70
CA LEU A 284 5.08 -12.20 -4.30
C LEU A 284 4.84 -13.35 -3.31
N ARG A 285 4.04 -14.36 -3.70
CA ARG A 285 3.76 -15.52 -2.86
C ARG A 285 4.98 -16.43 -2.74
N GLN A 286 5.78 -16.59 -3.80
CA GLN A 286 7.09 -17.24 -3.69
C GLN A 286 8.02 -16.46 -2.75
N SER A 287 8.17 -15.15 -2.96
CA SER A 287 9.05 -14.32 -2.13
C SER A 287 8.60 -14.19 -0.66
N TYR A 288 7.36 -14.59 -0.33
CA TYR A 288 6.87 -14.75 1.04
C TYR A 288 7.37 -16.04 1.72
N ASP A 289 7.44 -17.17 1.00
CA ASP A 289 7.97 -18.41 1.59
C ASP A 289 9.47 -18.28 1.89
N GLU A 290 10.18 -17.57 1.01
CA GLU A 290 11.62 -17.26 1.07
C GLU A 290 11.95 -16.04 1.97
N ALA A 291 10.96 -15.41 2.62
CA ALA A 291 11.15 -14.17 3.38
C ALA A 291 12.01 -14.35 4.64
N ILE A 292 12.94 -13.41 4.90
CA ILE A 292 13.96 -13.51 5.95
C ILE A 292 13.58 -12.70 7.18
N LYS A 293 13.74 -13.30 8.36
CA LYS A 293 13.61 -12.63 9.66
C LYS A 293 14.81 -11.69 9.91
N VAL A 294 14.53 -10.42 10.21
CA VAL A 294 15.50 -9.36 10.50
C VAL A 294 15.35 -8.91 11.96
N SER A 295 16.45 -8.60 12.65
CA SER A 295 16.55 -8.36 14.10
C SER A 295 17.44 -7.17 14.48
#